data_AF-A0A109JTN7-F1
#
_entry.id   AF-A0A109JTN7-F1
#
_cell.length_a   1.000
_cell.length_b   1.000
_cell.length_c   1.000
_cell.angle_alpha   90.00
_cell.angle_beta   90.00
_cell.angle_gamma   90.00
#
_symmetry.space_group_name_H-M   'P 1'
#
loop_
_entity.id
_entity.type
_entity.pdbx_description
1 polymer ?
#
loop_
_entity_poly.entity_id
_entity_poly.type
_entity_poly.pdbx_seq_one_letter_code
_entity_poly.pdbx_strand_id
1 'polypeptide(L)' 'MVQKSAMKQAKAMTVRLSEEQAQALEMVASVENLPVSDIIRAAITTHIETRRRDPGFQAGLKDRISQARKLLDR' A
#
# COMPACT_ATOMS: atom_id res chain seq x y z
N MET A 1 19.73 -18.07 -21.42
CA MET A 1 19.13 -16.72 -21.53
C MET A 1 17.71 -16.95 -22.03
N VAL A 2 16.62 -16.53 -21.39
CA VAL A 2 16.30 -15.17 -20.93
C VAL A 2 15.45 -15.23 -19.64
N GLN A 3 15.80 -14.39 -18.68
CA GLN A 3 15.09 -14.17 -17.43
C GLN A 3 13.68 -13.62 -17.70
N LYS A 4 12.63 -14.23 -17.13
CA LYS A 4 11.33 -13.58 -16.94
C LYS A 4 11.10 -13.49 -15.43
N SER A 5 11.85 -12.59 -14.80
CA SER A 5 11.57 -12.17 -13.43
C SER A 5 10.09 -11.81 -13.36
N ALA A 6 9.38 -12.38 -12.40
CA ALA A 6 8.02 -12.06 -12.07
C ALA A 6 7.92 -10.56 -11.72
N MET A 7 7.80 -9.71 -12.74
CA MET A 7 7.20 -8.39 -12.55
C MET A 7 5.79 -8.70 -12.10
N LYS A 8 5.55 -8.67 -10.78
CA LYS A 8 4.22 -8.72 -10.19
C LYS A 8 3.34 -7.82 -11.04
N GLN A 9 2.34 -8.40 -11.71
CA GLN A 9 1.47 -7.64 -12.60
C GLN A 9 0.89 -6.46 -11.80
N ALA A 10 1.14 -5.25 -12.30
CA ALA A 10 0.56 -4.05 -11.71
C ALA A 10 -0.96 -4.12 -11.92
N LYS A 11 -1.71 -4.14 -10.82
CA LYS A 11 -3.18 -4.05 -10.87
C LYS A 11 -3.56 -2.57 -10.95
N ALA A 12 -4.21 -2.17 -12.04
CA ALA A 12 -4.77 -0.83 -12.15
C ALA A 12 -5.85 -0.62 -11.07
N MET A 13 -5.80 0.52 -10.39
CA MET A 13 -6.75 0.89 -9.34
C MET A 13 -7.08 2.37 -9.49
N THR A 14 -8.36 2.72 -9.33
CA THR A 14 -8.82 4.11 -9.32
C THR A 14 -9.07 4.53 -7.87
N VAL A 15 -8.49 5.66 -7.47
CA VAL A 15 -8.70 6.26 -6.14
C VAL A 15 -9.43 7.58 -6.35
N ARG A 16 -10.47 7.83 -5.56
CA ARG A 16 -11.13 9.14 -5.53
C ARG A 16 -10.42 10.01 -4.50
N LEU A 17 -9.93 11.16 -4.93
CA LEU A 17 -9.34 12.18 -4.09
C LEU A 17 -10.31 13.35 -3.97
N SER A 18 -10.24 14.10 -2.87
CA SER A 18 -10.84 15.43 -2.85
C SER A 18 -10.08 16.36 -3.82
N GLU A 19 -10.73 17.44 -4.22
CA GLU A 19 -10.09 18.46 -5.08
C GLU A 19 -8.81 19.01 -4.44
N GLU A 20 -8.86 19.32 -3.14
CA GLU A 20 -7.70 19.77 -2.36
C GLU A 20 -6.55 18.75 -2.39
N GLN A 21 -6.85 17.46 -2.21
CA GLN A 21 -5.84 16.40 -2.24
C GLN A 21 -5.22 16.23 -3.64
N ALA A 22 -6.03 16.33 -4.70
CA ALA A 22 -5.55 16.26 -6.06
C ALA A 22 -4.60 17.43 -6.37
N GLN A 23 -5.00 18.65 -6.00
CA GLN A 23 -4.20 19.85 -6.23
C GLN A 23 -2.87 19.82 -5.45
N ALA A 24 -2.90 19.40 -4.18
CA ALA A 24 -1.70 19.24 -3.37
C ALA A 24 -0.74 18.18 -3.97
N LEU A 25 -1.29 17.06 -4.44
CA LEU A 25 -0.51 15.98 -5.05
C LEU A 25 0.13 16.40 -6.38
N GLU A 26 -0.59 17.14 -7.22
CA GLU A 26 -0.05 17.71 -8.46
C GLU A 26 1.09 18.70 -8.19
N MET A 27 0.95 19.53 -7.15
CA MET A 27 1.99 20.46 -6.76
C MET A 27 3.26 19.73 -6.30
N VAL A 28 3.13 18.71 -5.45
CA VAL A 28 4.27 17.88 -5.02
C VAL A 28 4.94 17.21 -6.22
N ALA A 29 4.14 16.60 -7.11
CA ALA A 29 4.64 15.99 -8.35
C ALA A 29 5.42 16.97 -9.22
N SER A 30 4.91 18.20 -9.36
CA SER A 30 5.58 19.25 -10.12
C SER A 30 6.90 19.69 -9.48
N VAL A 31 6.96 19.84 -8.17
CA VAL A 31 8.17 20.26 -7.44
C VAL A 31 9.24 19.16 -7.44
N GLU A 32 8.83 17.91 -7.26
CA GLU A 32 9.74 16.76 -7.23
C GLU A 32 10.12 16.25 -8.63
N ASN A 33 9.48 16.77 -9.69
CA ASN A 33 9.63 16.32 -11.07
C ASN A 33 9.41 14.80 -11.22
N LEU A 34 8.39 14.29 -10.54
CA LEU A 34 8.01 12.88 -10.54
C LEU A 34 6.57 12.70 -11.02
N PRO A 35 6.25 11.56 -11.68
CA PRO A 35 4.87 11.24 -11.99
C PRO A 35 4.03 11.09 -10.72
N VAL A 36 2.79 11.60 -10.76
CA VAL A 36 1.80 11.42 -9.68
C VAL A 36 1.65 9.94 -9.29
N SER A 37 1.69 9.03 -10.27
CA SER A 37 1.60 7.59 -10.03
C SER A 37 2.75 7.04 -9.17
N ASP A 38 3.95 7.61 -9.29
CA ASP A 38 5.12 7.15 -8.55
C ASP A 38 5.09 7.65 -7.12
N ILE A 39 4.65 8.89 -6.90
CA ILE A 39 4.40 9.45 -5.57
C ILE A 39 3.33 8.63 -4.84
N ILE A 40 2.20 8.35 -5.51
CA ILE A 40 1.14 7.52 -4.93
C ILE A 40 1.65 6.12 -4.58
N ARG A 41 2.44 5.50 -5.47
CA ARG A 41 3.01 4.18 -5.21
C ARG A 41 3.94 4.21 -4.00
N ALA A 42 4.81 5.21 -3.90
CA ALA A 42 5.73 5.39 -2.79
C ALA A 42 4.98 5.62 -1.46
N ALA A 43 3.93 6.44 -1.48
CA ALA A 43 3.08 6.71 -0.32
C ALA A 43 2.38 5.42 0.16
N ILE A 44 1.81 4.63 -0.75
CA ILE A 44 1.18 3.35 -0.43
C ILE A 44 2.20 2.37 0.17
N THR A 45 3.37 2.23 -0.44
CA THR A 45 4.43 1.35 0.07
C THR A 45 4.88 1.77 1.47
N THR A 46 5.12 3.07 1.67
CA THR A 46 5.54 3.62 2.96
C THR A 46 4.48 3.37 4.03
N HIS A 47 3.21 3.59 3.71
CA HIS A 47 2.11 3.34 4.64
C HIS A 47 2.03 1.86 5.02
N ILE A 48 2.08 0.94 4.05
CA ILE A 48 2.03 -0.50 4.30
C ILE A 48 3.19 -0.95 5.18
N GLU A 49 4.42 -0.56 4.86
CA GLU A 49 5.59 -0.97 5.64
C GLU A 49 5.57 -0.39 7.05
N THR A 50 5.10 0.85 7.21
CA THR A 50 4.89 1.47 8.53
C THR A 50 3.89 0.66 9.36
N ARG A 51 2.72 0.32 8.79
CA ARG A 51 1.71 -0.48 9.49
C ARG A 51 2.19 -1.92 9.75
N ARG A 52 2.98 -2.50 8.85
CA ARG A 52 3.54 -3.85 9.04
C ARG A 52 4.51 -3.91 10.21
N ARG A 53 5.25 -2.84 10.48
CA ARG A 53 6.20 -2.73 11.60
C ARG A 53 5.55 -2.30 12.92
N ASP A 54 4.32 -1.79 12.87
CA ASP A 54 3.56 -1.36 14.05
C ASP A 54 3.25 -2.56 14.97
N PRO A 55 3.76 -2.59 16.22
CA PRO A 55 3.53 -3.70 17.13
C PRO A 55 2.04 -3.92 17.45
N GLY A 56 1.26 -2.84 17.53
CA GLY A 56 -0.19 -2.92 17.75
C GLY A 56 -0.91 -3.59 16.59
N PHE A 57 -0.58 -3.22 15.35
CA PHE A 57 -1.10 -3.88 14.16
C PHE A 57 -0.70 -5.36 14.09
N GLN A 58 0.55 -5.70 14.43
CA GLN A 58 1.01 -7.09 14.46
C GLN A 58 0.29 -7.94 15.50
N ALA A 59 0.08 -7.40 16.72
CA ALA A 59 -0.68 -8.07 17.77
C ALA A 59 -2.11 -8.34 17.31
N GLY A 60 -2.82 -7.30 16.83
CA GLY A 60 -4.19 -7.45 16.33
C GLY A 60 -4.30 -8.43 15.14
N LEU A 61 -3.27 -8.50 14.28
CA LEU A 61 -3.23 -9.48 13.19
C LEU A 61 -3.08 -10.91 13.72
N LYS A 62 -2.18 -11.14 14.69
CA LYS A 62 -2.00 -12.46 15.34
C LYS A 62 -3.28 -12.91 16.05
N ASP A 63 -3.93 -12.00 16.75
CA ASP A 63 -5.18 -12.29 17.48
C ASP A 63 -6.28 -12.70 16.51
N ARG A 64 -6.48 -11.95 15.41
CA ARG A 64 -7.46 -12.30 14.37
C ARG A 64 -7.18 -13.68 13.77
N ILE A 65 -5.93 -14.01 13.49
CA ILE A 65 -5.53 -15.33 12.97
C ILE A 65 -5.83 -16.43 14.00
N SER A 66 -5.51 -16.21 15.27
CA SER A 66 -5.79 -17.17 16.34
C SER A 66 -7.28 -17.45 16.48
N GLN A 67 -8.11 -16.40 16.48
CA GLN A 67 -9.57 -16.52 16.55
C GLN A 67 -10.13 -17.27 15.34
N ALA A 68 -9.65 -16.95 14.13
CA ALA A 68 -10.07 -17.65 12.92
C ALA A 68 -9.71 -19.15 12.94
N ARG A 69 -8.52 -19.51 13.45
CA ARG A 69 -8.11 -20.92 13.60
C ARG A 69 -9.00 -21.68 14.58
N LYS A 70 -9.30 -21.10 15.75
CA LYS A 70 -10.20 -21.69 16.74
C LYS A 70 -11.61 -21.99 16.20
N LEU A 71 -12.07 -21.22 15.21
CA LEU A 71 -13.35 -21.47 14.55
C LEU A 71 -13.31 -22.63 13.55
N LEU A 72 -12.16 -22.90 12.93
CA LEU A 72 -11.99 -24.01 11.97
C LEU A 72 -11.71 -25.34 12.66
N ASP A 73 -11.10 -25.33 13.85
CA ASP A 73 -10.77 -26.53 14.64
C ASP A 73 -11.96 -27.05 15.48
N ARG A 74 -13.18 -26.55 15.23
CA ARG A 74 -14.40 -26.88 15.98
C ARG A 74 -15.41 -27.59 15.10
#